data_AF-A0A5R9CV82-F1
#
_entry.id   AF-A0A5R9CV82-F1
#
_cell.length_a   1.000
_cell.length_b   1.000
_cell.length_c   1.000
_cell.angle_alpha   90.00
_cell.angle_beta   90.00
_cell.angle_gamma   90.00
#
_symmetry.space_group_name_H-M   'P 1'
#
loop_
_entity.id
_entity.type
_entity.pdbx_description
1 polymer ?
#
loop_
_entity_poly.entity_id
_entity_poly.type
_entity_poly.pdbx_seq_one_letter_code
_entity_poly.pdbx_strand_id
1 'polypeptide(L)' 'MNFKDALHLIKKNHVNINDDMLKEALEKQTIKATGSLDNGSLDIDADSLNAYIQKRQAETDELIKRMKRETGFKLGGFL' A
#
# COMPACT_ATOMS: atom_id res chain seq x y z
N MET A 1 3.30 -4.34 15.78
CA MET A 1 3.97 -5.09 14.69
C MET A 1 5.18 -4.30 14.23
N ASN A 2 6.37 -4.91 14.05
CA ASN A 2 7.56 -4.14 13.65
C ASN A 2 7.48 -3.64 12.19
N PHE A 3 8.20 -2.56 11.87
CA PHE A 3 8.28 -1.98 10.52
C PHE A 3 8.62 -3.01 9.42
N LYS A 4 9.54 -3.92 9.71
CA LYS A 4 9.95 -4.99 8.77
C LYS A 4 8.82 -5.98 8.49
N ASP A 5 8.01 -6.30 9.50
CA ASP A 5 6.84 -7.18 9.35
C ASP A 5 5.74 -6.48 8.55
N ALA A 6 5.53 -5.18 8.76
CA ALA A 6 4.59 -4.38 7.99
C ALA A 6 4.92 -4.38 6.49
N LEU A 7 6.19 -4.15 6.13
CA LEU A 7 6.66 -4.25 4.75
C LEU A 7 6.47 -5.64 4.16
N HIS A 8 6.74 -6.68 4.95
CA HIS A 8 6.53 -8.06 4.52
C HIS A 8 5.04 -8.34 4.23
N LEU A 9 4.14 -7.81 5.06
CA LEU A 9 2.70 -7.98 4.93
C LEU A 9 2.14 -7.23 3.71
N ILE A 10 2.63 -6.02 3.46
CA ILE A 10 2.37 -5.27 2.22
C ILE A 10 2.76 -6.09 1.00
N LYS A 11 4.00 -6.60 0.99
CA LYS A 11 4.53 -7.37 -0.14
C LYS A 11 3.74 -8.65 -0.37
N LYS A 12 3.31 -9.31 0.72
CA LYS A 12 2.44 -10.50 0.68
C LYS A 12 1.05 -10.21 0.10
N ASN A 13 0.50 -9.02 0.33
CA ASN A 13 -0.79 -8.62 -0.22
C ASN A 13 -0.70 -8.14 -1.69
N HIS A 14 0.46 -8.28 -2.34
CA HIS A 14 0.69 -7.85 -3.72
C HIS A 14 0.38 -6.37 -3.97
N VAL A 15 0.42 -5.53 -2.93
CA VAL A 15 0.20 -4.09 -3.08
C VAL A 15 1.53 -3.43 -3.37
N ASN A 16 1.56 -2.60 -4.42
CA ASN A 16 2.77 -1.89 -4.85
C ASN A 16 3.07 -0.68 -3.93
N ILE A 17 3.31 -0.93 -2.64
CA ILE A 17 3.76 0.06 -1.65
C ILE A 17 5.24 -0.24 -1.37
N ASN A 18 6.10 0.77 -1.56
CA ASN A 18 7.53 0.71 -1.26
C ASN A 18 7.84 1.31 0.13
N ASP A 19 9.10 1.20 0.56
CA ASP A 19 9.58 1.73 1.83
C ASP A 19 9.32 3.23 2.00
N ASP A 20 9.53 4.04 0.95
CA ASP A 20 9.27 5.48 0.95
C ASP A 20 7.79 5.81 1.16
N MET A 21 6.89 5.10 0.49
CA MET A 21 5.45 5.30 0.65
C MET A 21 4.97 4.91 2.05
N LEU A 22 5.54 3.84 2.62
CA LEU A 22 5.22 3.44 3.98
C LEU A 22 5.74 4.48 5.00
N LYS A 23 6.96 4.99 4.81
CA LYS A 23 7.51 6.09 5.63
C LYS A 23 6.66 7.35 5.51
N GLU A 24 6.29 7.74 4.29
CA GLU A 24 5.44 8.91 4.07
C GLU A 24 4.06 8.74 4.76
N ALA A 25 3.47 7.54 4.70
CA ALA A 25 2.22 7.24 5.37
C ALA A 25 2.33 7.31 6.91
N LEU A 26 3.50 6.98 7.47
CA LEU A 26 3.80 7.13 8.89
C LEU A 26 4.03 8.62 9.25
N GLU A 27 4.78 9.36 8.44
CA GLU A 27 5.01 10.81 8.64
C GLU A 27 3.71 11.61 8.56
N LYS A 28 2.83 11.27 7.61
CA LYS A 28 1.49 11.87 7.46
C LYS A 28 0.50 11.38 8.52
N GLN A 29 0.92 10.55 9.47
CA GLN A 29 0.06 9.92 10.49
C GLN A 29 -1.16 9.21 9.91
N THR A 30 -1.05 8.74 8.66
CA THR A 30 -2.10 7.96 7.99
C THR A 30 -2.13 6.54 8.54
N ILE A 31 -0.97 6.01 8.92
CA ILE A 31 -0.82 4.76 9.65
C ILE A 31 -0.39 5.09 11.07
N LYS A 32 -1.15 4.63 12.07
CA LYS A 32 -0.75 4.77 13.46
C LYS A 32 0.48 3.91 13.72
N ALA A 33 1.51 4.53 14.28
CA ALA A 33 2.67 3.82 14.79
C ALA A 33 3.11 4.46 16.09
N THR A 34 3.67 3.64 16.96
CA THR A 34 4.20 4.00 18.26
C THR A 34 5.68 3.66 18.32
N GLY A 35 6.48 4.59 18.82
CA GLY A 35 7.93 4.47 18.87
C GLY A 35 8.61 5.23 17.72
N SER A 36 9.87 4.90 17.46
CA SER A 36 10.74 5.67 16.55
C SER A 36 11.47 4.74 15.59
N LEU A 37 11.43 5.08 14.30
CA LEU A 37 12.17 4.38 13.26
C LEU A 37 13.68 4.45 13.51
N ASP A 38 14.18 5.61 13.98
CA ASP A 38 15.60 5.86 14.28
C ASP A 38 16.17 4.94 15.37
N ASN A 39 15.34 4.51 16.31
CA ASN A 39 15.77 3.67 17.44
C ASN A 39 15.44 2.18 17.24
N GLY A 40 15.04 1.78 16.02
CA GLY A 40 14.69 0.40 15.67
C GLY A 40 13.44 -0.14 16.40
N SER A 41 12.75 0.72 17.15
CA SER A 41 11.57 0.37 17.95
C SER A 41 10.38 1.10 17.38
N LEU A 42 9.99 0.75 16.16
CA LEU A 42 8.79 1.27 15.52
C LEU A 42 7.74 0.16 15.47
N ASP A 43 6.75 0.27 16.35
CA ASP A 43 5.62 -0.63 16.39
C ASP A 43 4.44 -0.01 15.65
N ILE A 44 4.12 -0.59 14.50
CA ILE A 44 3.03 -0.19 13.62
C ILE A 44 1.75 -0.90 14.05
N ASP A 45 0.68 -0.13 14.09
CA ASP A 45 -0.67 -0.62 14.28
C ASP A 45 -1.13 -1.40 13.04
N ALA A 46 -1.39 -2.69 13.21
CA ALA A 46 -1.72 -3.59 12.11
C ALA A 46 -3.07 -3.24 11.45
N ASP A 47 -4.05 -2.78 12.23
CA ASP A 47 -5.36 -2.35 11.72
C ASP A 47 -5.23 -1.11 10.83
N SER A 48 -4.49 -0.10 11.28
CA SER A 48 -4.21 1.11 10.49
C SER A 48 -3.44 0.80 9.21
N LEU A 49 -2.45 -0.10 9.29
CA LEU A 49 -1.71 -0.58 8.13
C LEU A 49 -2.61 -1.30 7.14
N ASN A 50 -3.46 -2.22 7.61
CA ASN A 50 -4.38 -2.97 6.76
C ASN A 50 -5.39 -2.04 6.08
N ALA A 51 -5.94 -1.06 6.80
CA ALA A 51 -6.82 -0.03 6.24
C ALA A 51 -6.10 0.78 5.14
N TYR A 52 -4.83 1.14 5.36
CA TYR A 52 -4.03 1.82 4.35
C TYR A 52 -3.81 0.96 3.10
N ILE A 53 -3.43 -0.31 3.28
CA ILE A 53 -3.22 -1.27 2.18
C ILE A 53 -4.50 -1.41 1.35
N GLN A 54 -5.65 -1.63 2.00
CA GLN A 54 -6.94 -1.77 1.33
C GLN A 54 -7.33 -0.51 0.55
N LYS A 55 -7.11 0.67 1.14
CA LYS A 55 -7.36 1.95 0.46
C LYS A 55 -6.49 2.09 -0.78
N ARG A 56 -5.18 1.82 -0.69
CA ARG A 56 -4.25 1.91 -1.84
C ARG A 56 -4.58 0.88 -2.93
N GLN A 57 -5.01 -0.31 -2.54
CA GLN A 57 -5.46 -1.33 -3.49
C GLN A 57 -6.72 -0.88 -4.24
N ALA A 58 -7.71 -0.33 -3.52
CA ALA A 58 -8.91 0.22 -4.15
C ALA A 58 -8.59 1.39 -5.10
N GLU A 59 -7.71 2.32 -4.71
CA GLU A 59 -7.25 3.41 -5.59
C GLU A 59 -6.55 2.87 -6.85
N THR A 60 -5.72 1.84 -6.69
CA THR A 60 -5.01 1.19 -7.80
C THR A 60 -5.99 0.50 -8.74
N ASP A 61 -6.97 -0.24 -8.21
CA ASP A 61 -8.01 -0.89 -9.00
C ASP A 61 -8.89 0.12 -9.75
N GLU A 62 -9.25 1.23 -9.11
CA GLU A 62 -9.96 2.32 -9.77
C GLU A 62 -9.12 2.95 -10.89
N LEU A 63 -7.82 3.17 -10.66
CA LEU A 63 -6.90 3.68 -11.66
C LEU A 63 -6.78 2.71 -12.85
N ILE A 64 -6.60 1.41 -12.58
CA ILE A 64 -6.56 0.37 -13.63
C ILE A 64 -7.87 0.33 -14.40
N LYS A 65 -9.02 0.46 -13.72
CA LYS A 65 -10.33 0.47 -14.37
C LYS A 65 -10.53 1.71 -15.24
N ARG A 66 -10.06 2.89 -14.79
CA ARG A 66 -10.05 4.12 -15.59
C ARG A 66 -9.11 4.01 -16.78
N MET A 67 -7.89 3.52 -16.59
CA MET A 67 -6.97 3.23 -17.70
C MET A 67 -7.58 2.25 -18.69
N LYS A 68 -8.17 1.12 -18.26
CA LYS A 68 -8.85 0.18 -19.18
C LYS A 68 -9.96 0.84 -20.00
N ARG A 69 -10.69 1.80 -19.41
CA ARG A 69 -11.77 2.55 -20.07
C ARG A 69 -11.25 3.63 -21.02
N GLU A 70 -10.23 4.38 -20.61
CA GLU A 70 -9.64 5.48 -21.39
C GLU A 70 -8.70 5.00 -22.50
N THR A 71 -7.90 3.97 -22.23
CA THR A 71 -7.01 3.36 -23.23
C THR A 71 -7.78 2.44 -24.19
N GLY A 72 -9.09 2.23 -23.98
CA GLY A 72 -9.93 1.41 -24.85
C GLY A 72 -9.27 0.07 -25.16
N PHE A 73 -8.93 -0.69 -24.11
CA PHE A 73 -8.22 -1.97 -24.22
C PHE A 73 -9.10 -2.99 -24.98
N LYS A 74 -9.15 -2.83 -26.31
CA LYS A 74 -9.23 -3.89 -27.30
C LYS A 74 -8.00 -4.75 -27.04
N LEU A 75 -8.05 -5.61 -26.03
CA LEU A 75 -7.42 -6.91 -26.22
C LEU A 75 -8.15 -7.47 -27.42
N GLY A 76 -7.44 -7.51 -28.54
CA GLY A 76 -7.95 -8.07 -29.76
C GLY A 76 -8.51 -9.44 -29.43
N GLY A 77 -9.83 -9.58 -29.59
CA GLY A 77 -10.38 -10.80 -30.15
C GLY A 77 -9.74 -10.95 -31.52
N PHE A 78 -8.52 -11.50 -31.53
CA PHE A 78 -7.97 -12.22 -32.67
C PHE A 78 -8.49 -13.64 -32.48
N LEU A 79 -9.71 -13.86 -32.95
CA LEU A 79 -10.30 -15.17 -33.23
C LEU A 79 -11.02 -15.04 -34.56
#